data_AF-A0A2A2B5C7-F1
#
_entry.id   AF-A0A2A2B5C7-F1
#
_cell.length_a   1.000
_cell.length_b   1.000
_cell.length_c   1.000
_cell.angle_alpha   90.00
_cell.angle_beta   90.00
_cell.angle_gamma   90.00
#
_symmetry.space_group_name_H-M   'P 1'
#
loop_
_entity.id
_entity.type
_entity.pdbx_description
1 polymer ?
#
loop_
_entity_poly.entity_id
_entity_poly.type
_entity_poly.pdbx_seq_one_letter_code
_entity_poly.pdbx_strand_id
1 'polypeptide(L)'
;MVVKNLFANHLALLWQVMVDLTKIHPRILWENTAVRVYSLYEKKITTTSPIIQEKIKQDYAYLIKEAAPEIFGIDHNPLKRYDVKKIKLTEDSGLIRLRKSCCFYYKATDPMEYCSNCPLLVVKPKKKKR
;
A
#
# COMPACT_ATOMS: atom_id res chain seq x y z
N MET A 1 19.88 10.30 4.38
CA MET A 1 19.10 9.96 3.17
C MET A 1 17.62 9.95 3.52
N VAL A 2 16.82 10.85 2.95
CA VAL A 2 15.42 11.13 3.37
C VAL A 2 14.55 9.87 3.41
N VAL A 3 14.74 8.96 2.44
CA VAL A 3 13.96 7.72 2.32
C VAL A 3 14.19 6.77 3.51
N LYS A 4 15.44 6.48 3.87
CA LYS A 4 15.77 5.63 5.04
C LYS A 4 15.26 6.24 6.34
N ASN A 5 15.32 7.57 6.46
CA ASN A 5 14.76 8.26 7.61
C ASN A 5 13.25 8.04 7.70
N LEU A 6 12.50 8.27 6.62
CA LEU A 6 11.04 8.08 6.61
C LEU A 6 10.65 6.64 6.94
N PHE A 7 11.23 5.66 6.25
CA PHE A 7 10.80 4.28 6.39
C PHE A 7 11.44 3.58 7.60
N ALA A 8 12.73 3.26 7.56
CA ALA A 8 13.39 2.52 8.63
C ALA A 8 13.37 3.26 9.98
N ASN A 9 13.68 4.56 9.98
CA ASN A 9 13.87 5.29 11.23
C ASN A 9 12.59 5.92 11.80
N HIS A 10 11.45 5.86 11.10
CA HIS A 10 10.16 6.35 11.61
C HIS A 10 9.04 5.33 11.42
N LEU A 11 8.63 5.05 10.18
CA LEU A 11 7.45 4.21 9.93
C LEU A 11 7.63 2.78 10.45
N ALA A 12 8.80 2.16 10.30
CA ALA A 12 9.05 0.82 10.81
C ALA A 12 8.94 0.76 12.34
N LEU A 13 9.49 1.77 13.04
CA LEU A 13 9.38 1.90 14.50
C LEU A 13 7.93 2.10 14.95
N LEU A 14 7.19 2.98 14.25
CA LEU A 14 5.78 3.20 14.52
C LEU A 14 4.95 1.94 14.28
N TRP A 15 5.24 1.19 13.22
CA TRP A 15 4.58 -0.09 12.95
C TRP A 15 4.85 -1.12 14.02
N GLN A 16 6.06 -1.18 14.55
CA GLN A 16 6.37 -2.06 15.67
C GLN A 16 5.51 -1.73 16.89
N VAL A 17 5.44 -0.45 17.30
CA VAL A 17 4.58 -0.01 18.40
C VAL A 17 3.11 -0.38 18.17
N MET A 18 2.59 -0.16 16.95
CA MET A 18 1.20 -0.50 16.62
C MET A 18 0.94 -2.00 16.67
N VAL A 19 1.87 -2.82 16.20
CA VAL A 19 1.78 -4.29 16.27
C VAL A 19 1.74 -4.75 17.72
N ASP A 20 2.58 -4.18 18.57
CA ASP A 20 2.67 -4.55 19.98
C ASP A 20 1.40 -4.21 20.75
N LEU A 21 0.82 -3.04 20.49
CA LEU A 21 -0.39 -2.55 21.15
C LEU A 21 -1.68 -3.20 20.64
N THR A 22 -1.81 -3.39 19.32
CA THR A 22 -3.10 -3.76 18.70
C THR A 22 -3.16 -5.21 18.23
N LYS A 23 -2.01 -5.89 18.14
CA LYS A 23 -1.85 -7.20 17.52
C LYS A 23 -2.25 -7.26 16.05
N ILE A 24 -2.37 -6.10 15.38
CA ILE A 24 -2.54 -6.06 13.94
C ILE A 24 -1.33 -6.71 13.27
N HIS A 25 -1.56 -7.54 12.26
CA HIS A 25 -0.45 -8.18 11.58
C HIS A 25 0.39 -7.13 10.82
N PRO A 26 1.73 -7.10 10.96
CA PRO A 26 2.61 -6.09 10.33
C PRO A 26 2.39 -5.92 8.82
N ARG A 27 2.02 -6.99 8.12
CA ARG A 27 1.73 -6.98 6.68
C ARG A 27 0.64 -5.99 6.29
N ILE A 28 -0.36 -5.79 7.16
CA ILE A 28 -1.48 -4.88 6.90
C ILE A 28 -0.97 -3.43 6.93
N LEU A 29 -0.13 -3.08 7.89
CA LEU A 29 0.47 -1.74 8.01
C LEU A 29 1.38 -1.42 6.82
N TRP A 30 2.24 -2.37 6.46
CA TRP A 30 3.13 -2.22 5.30
C TRP A 30 2.37 -2.17 3.98
N GLU A 31 1.29 -2.94 3.82
CA GLU A 31 0.46 -2.83 2.62
C GLU A 31 -0.30 -1.50 2.54
N ASN A 32 -0.83 -0.99 3.66
CA ASN A 32 -1.42 0.35 3.70
C ASN A 32 -0.40 1.43 3.31
N THR A 33 0.83 1.32 3.85
CA THR A 33 1.95 2.20 3.49
C THR A 33 2.21 2.15 1.99
N ALA A 34 2.33 0.94 1.42
CA ALA A 34 2.60 0.76 0.01
C ALA A 34 1.52 1.36 -0.89
N VAL A 35 0.24 1.07 -0.60
CA VAL A 35 -0.90 1.64 -1.31
C VAL A 35 -0.88 3.17 -1.27
N ARG A 36 -0.52 3.77 -0.12
CA ARG A 36 -0.43 5.22 0.00
C ARG A 36 0.72 5.80 -0.84
N VAL A 37 1.89 5.16 -0.82
CA VAL A 37 3.04 5.56 -1.66
C VAL A 37 2.65 5.53 -3.14
N TYR A 38 2.03 4.45 -3.62
CA TYR A 38 1.61 4.34 -5.02
C TYR A 38 0.64 5.47 -5.39
N SER A 39 -0.39 5.70 -4.58
CA SER A 39 -1.39 6.74 -4.83
C SER A 39 -0.76 8.13 -4.90
N LEU A 40 0.21 8.44 -4.02
CA LEU A 40 0.91 9.72 -4.02
C LEU A 40 1.74 9.92 -5.28
N TYR A 41 2.58 8.95 -5.64
CA TYR A 41 3.45 9.04 -6.81
C TYR A 41 2.66 9.04 -8.12
N GLU A 42 1.69 8.13 -8.29
CA GLU A 42 0.87 8.08 -9.50
C GLU A 42 0.07 9.37 -9.71
N LYS A 43 -0.50 9.94 -8.64
CA LYS A 43 -1.17 11.25 -8.72
C LYS A 43 -0.19 12.37 -9.08
N LYS A 44 1.02 12.37 -8.51
CA LYS A 44 2.02 13.41 -8.81
C LYS A 44 2.54 13.33 -10.24
N ILE A 45 2.74 12.13 -10.78
CA ILE A 45 3.14 11.93 -12.18
C ILE A 45 2.11 12.52 -13.14
N THR A 46 0.81 12.38 -12.86
CA THR A 46 -0.24 12.88 -13.76
C THR A 46 -0.54 14.38 -13.62
N THR A 47 -0.13 15.02 -12.52
CA THR A 47 -0.51 16.41 -12.18
C THR A 47 0.64 17.41 -12.24
N THR A 48 1.85 16.97 -12.56
CA THR A 48 3.06 17.81 -12.54
C THR A 48 3.55 18.10 -13.96
N SER A 49 4.31 19.18 -14.15
CA SER A 49 4.93 19.52 -15.45
C SER A 49 5.87 18.42 -15.96
N PRO A 50 6.01 18.24 -17.30
CA PRO A 50 6.82 17.19 -17.89
C PRO A 50 8.27 17.14 -17.39
N ILE A 51 8.87 18.30 -17.11
CA ILE A 51 10.25 18.43 -16.61
C ILE A 51 10.43 17.72 -15.27
N ILE A 52 9.45 17.80 -14.37
CA ILE A 52 9.54 17.21 -13.02
C ILE A 52 9.01 15.77 -13.02
N GLN A 53 8.12 15.41 -13.97
CA GLN A 53 7.56 14.06 -14.07
C GLN A 53 8.64 12.98 -14.17
N GLU A 54 9.70 13.22 -14.93
CA GLU A 54 10.76 12.23 -15.12
C GLU A 54 11.48 11.92 -13.80
N LYS A 55 11.81 12.96 -13.03
CA LYS A 55 12.38 12.79 -11.68
C LYS A 55 11.44 12.02 -10.76
N ILE A 56 10.14 12.33 -10.77
CA ILE A 56 9.16 11.61 -9.94
C ILE A 56 9.07 10.13 -10.35
N LYS A 57 9.13 9.81 -11.66
CA LYS A 57 9.14 8.43 -12.15
C LYS A 57 10.40 7.68 -11.72
N GLN A 58 11.55 8.34 -11.75
CA GLN A 58 12.83 7.77 -11.29
C GLN A 58 12.80 7.49 -9.79
N ASP A 59 12.38 8.47 -8.98
CA ASP A 59 12.21 8.29 -7.53
C ASP A 59 11.26 7.12 -7.21
N TYR A 60 10.16 7.03 -7.96
CA TYR A 60 9.18 5.95 -7.80
C TYR A 60 9.75 4.58 -8.17
N ALA A 61 10.46 4.50 -9.30
CA ALA A 61 11.10 3.28 -9.77
C ALA A 61 12.15 2.79 -8.77
N TYR A 62 12.99 3.70 -8.25
CA TYR A 62 13.95 3.39 -7.20
C TYR A 62 13.26 2.76 -5.99
N LEU A 63 12.23 3.42 -5.43
CA LEU A 63 11.54 2.94 -4.23
C LEU A 63 10.94 1.54 -4.40
N ILE A 64 10.37 1.24 -5.56
CA ILE A 64 9.68 -0.04 -5.80
C ILE A 64 10.65 -1.14 -6.22
N LYS A 65 11.64 -0.84 -7.06
CA LYS A 65 12.42 -1.88 -7.76
C LYS A 65 13.82 -2.07 -7.20
N GLU A 66 14.46 -0.98 -6.77
CA GLU A 66 15.90 -0.91 -6.50
C GLU A 66 16.25 -0.74 -5.02
N ALA A 67 15.38 -0.07 -4.25
CA ALA A 67 15.61 0.19 -2.84
C ALA A 67 15.78 -1.12 -2.05
N ALA A 68 16.93 -1.23 -1.38
CA ALA A 68 17.31 -2.38 -0.59
C ALA A 68 16.46 -2.50 0.70
N PRO A 69 16.32 -3.70 1.28
CA PRO A 69 15.50 -3.92 2.49
C PRO A 69 15.83 -2.99 3.67
N GLU A 70 17.10 -2.63 3.85
CA GLU A 70 17.60 -1.78 4.94
C GLU A 70 17.04 -0.35 4.89
N ILE A 71 16.54 0.07 3.73
CA ILE A 71 15.81 1.34 3.57
C ILE A 71 14.50 1.32 4.36
N PHE A 72 13.87 0.15 4.47
CA PHE A 72 12.59 -0.04 5.12
C PHE A 72 12.70 -0.55 6.56
N GLY A 73 13.90 -0.96 6.99
CA GLY A 73 14.13 -1.49 8.33
C GLY A 73 13.54 -2.89 8.55
N ILE A 74 13.29 -3.63 7.48
CA ILE A 74 12.80 -5.01 7.48
C ILE A 74 13.56 -5.85 6.45
N ASP A 75 13.33 -7.16 6.43
CA ASP A 75 14.05 -8.15 5.61
C ASP A 75 13.67 -8.19 4.11
N HIS A 76 12.76 -7.33 3.66
CA HIS A 76 12.35 -7.23 2.26
C HIS A 76 11.92 -5.81 1.89
N ASN A 77 11.79 -5.52 0.59
CA ASN A 77 11.15 -4.28 0.13
C ASN A 77 9.60 -4.43 0.18
N PRO A 78 8.90 -3.76 1.11
CA PRO A 78 7.45 -3.88 1.23
C PRO A 78 6.72 -3.22 0.06
N LEU A 79 7.29 -2.17 -0.53
CA LEU A 79 6.72 -1.50 -1.71
C LEU A 79 6.82 -2.40 -2.95
N LYS A 80 7.86 -3.21 -3.08
CA LYS A 80 7.96 -4.21 -4.15
C LYS A 80 6.95 -5.34 -3.97
N ARG A 81 6.79 -5.82 -2.73
CA ARG A 81 5.93 -6.97 -2.39
C ARG A 81 4.46 -6.79 -2.77
N TYR A 82 3.97 -5.55 -2.75
CA TYR A 82 2.57 -5.20 -3.03
C TYR A 82 2.37 -4.53 -4.39
N ASP A 83 3.42 -4.32 -5.19
CA ASP A 83 3.28 -3.81 -6.55
C ASP A 83 2.85 -4.93 -7.49
N VAL A 84 1.56 -5.27 -7.40
CA VAL A 84 0.92 -6.28 -8.23
C VAL A 84 0.29 -5.64 -9.47
N LYS A 85 0.12 -6.45 -10.52
CA LYS A 85 -0.55 -6.02 -11.76
C LYS A 85 -1.94 -5.46 -11.42
N LYS A 86 -2.27 -4.29 -12.00
CA LYS A 86 -3.62 -3.74 -11.92
C LYS A 86 -4.59 -4.62 -12.70
N ILE A 87 -5.77 -4.84 -12.13
CA ILE A 87 -6.86 -5.60 -12.72
C ILE A 87 -8.12 -4.74 -12.81
N LYS A 88 -9.06 -5.16 -13.66
CA LYS A 88 -10.41 -4.61 -13.71
C LYS A 88 -11.30 -5.47 -12.83
N LEU A 89 -11.98 -4.87 -11.85
CA LEU A 89 -12.80 -5.60 -10.89
C LEU A 89 -14.24 -5.84 -11.39
N THR A 90 -14.83 -4.81 -11.97
CA THR A 90 -16.13 -4.81 -12.66
C THR A 90 -15.97 -4.14 -14.02
N GLU A 91 -16.94 -4.32 -14.93
CA GLU A 91 -16.93 -3.69 -16.25
C GLU A 91 -16.86 -2.15 -16.20
N ASP A 92 -17.39 -1.54 -15.14
CA ASP A 92 -17.36 -0.09 -14.95
C ASP A 92 -16.16 0.39 -14.11
N SER A 93 -15.40 -0.52 -13.49
CA SER A 93 -14.24 -0.13 -12.70
C SER A 93 -13.04 0.23 -13.58
N GLY A 94 -12.28 1.23 -13.14
CA GLY A 94 -10.93 1.47 -13.65
C GLY A 94 -9.95 0.36 -13.25
N LEU A 95 -8.73 0.41 -13.79
CA LEU A 95 -7.66 -0.52 -13.41
C LEU A 95 -7.19 -0.24 -11.96
N ILE A 96 -7.35 -1.22 -11.07
CA ILE A 96 -7.00 -1.14 -9.66
C ILE A 96 -5.93 -2.18 -9.27
N ARG A 97 -5.03 -1.84 -8.33
CA ARG A 97 -4.21 -2.85 -7.65
C ARG A 97 -5.03 -3.44 -6.51
N LEU A 98 -5.53 -4.66 -6.68
CA LEU A 98 -6.29 -5.36 -5.62
C LEU A 98 -5.38 -5.63 -4.43
N ARG A 99 -5.85 -5.29 -3.23
CA ARG A 99 -5.10 -5.52 -2.00
C ARG A 99 -5.06 -7.01 -1.65
N LYS A 100 -3.93 -7.46 -1.10
CA LYS A 100 -3.71 -8.81 -0.55
C LYS A 100 -4.31 -8.96 0.84
N SER A 101 -4.52 -7.87 1.58
CA SER A 101 -5.13 -7.89 2.92
C SER A 101 -6.18 -6.80 3.10
N CYS A 102 -7.18 -7.07 3.94
CA CYS A 102 -8.18 -6.07 4.34
C CYS A 102 -7.54 -5.07 5.32
N CYS A 103 -7.76 -3.77 5.10
CA CYS A 103 -7.30 -2.71 6.01
C CYS A 103 -8.25 -2.37 7.15
N PHE A 104 -9.40 -3.03 7.23
CA PHE A 104 -10.47 -2.71 8.19
C PHE A 104 -11.08 -1.30 8.07
N TYR A 105 -10.90 -0.60 6.93
CA TYR A 105 -11.51 0.72 6.70
C TYR A 105 -13.03 0.72 6.97
N TYR A 106 -13.73 -0.34 6.58
CA TYR A 106 -15.17 -0.51 6.82
C TYR A 106 -15.59 -0.52 8.29
N LYS A 107 -14.66 -0.77 9.22
CA LYS A 107 -14.92 -0.70 10.67
C LYS A 107 -14.79 0.72 11.22
N ALA A 108 -14.24 1.63 10.42
CA ALA A 108 -13.95 3.02 10.80
C ALA A 108 -14.86 4.03 10.09
N THR A 109 -15.87 3.58 9.35
CA THR A 109 -16.84 4.44 8.65
C THR A 109 -18.27 4.12 9.06
N ASP A 110 -19.11 5.14 9.06
CA ASP A 110 -20.56 5.04 9.19
C ASP A 110 -21.22 5.99 8.16
N PRO A 111 -21.92 5.49 7.13
CA PRO A 111 -22.23 4.07 6.88
C PRO A 111 -20.99 3.21 6.57
N MET A 112 -21.16 1.89 6.64
CA MET A 112 -20.09 0.94 6.35
C MET A 112 -19.65 1.04 4.88
N GLU A 113 -18.38 1.39 4.66
CA GLU A 113 -17.80 1.55 3.33
C GLU A 113 -16.53 0.71 3.16
N TYR A 114 -16.35 0.14 1.98
CA TYR A 114 -15.14 -0.59 1.64
C TYR A 114 -14.21 0.29 0.81
N CYS A 115 -12.90 0.13 1.00
CA CYS A 115 -11.95 0.76 0.10
C CYS A 115 -12.12 0.23 -1.34
N SER A 116 -11.85 1.08 -2.33
CA SER A 116 -12.05 0.77 -3.75
C SER A 116 -11.24 -0.43 -4.27
N ASN A 117 -10.21 -0.84 -3.53
CA ASN A 117 -9.36 -1.99 -3.84
C ASN A 117 -9.40 -3.10 -2.76
N CYS A 118 -10.51 -3.18 -2.03
CA CYS A 118 -10.70 -4.13 -0.93
C CYS A 118 -10.75 -5.60 -1.42
N PRO A 119 -10.01 -6.54 -0.78
CA PRO A 119 -10.09 -7.95 -1.14
C PRO A 119 -11.45 -8.58 -0.82
N LEU A 120 -12.20 -8.02 0.15
CA LEU A 120 -13.52 -8.54 0.54
C LEU A 120 -14.58 -8.35 -0.55
N LEU A 121 -14.33 -7.48 -1.53
CA LEU A 121 -15.22 -7.31 -2.69
C LEU A 121 -15.05 -8.43 -3.72
N VAL A 122 -13.97 -9.21 -3.63
CA VAL A 122 -13.62 -10.28 -4.58
C VAL A 122 -13.73 -11.67 -3.94
N VAL A 123 -13.42 -11.77 -2.65
CA VAL A 123 -13.53 -13.02 -1.90
C VAL A 123 -14.99 -13.26 -1.57
N LYS A 124 -15.64 -14.18 -2.30
CA LYS A 124 -16.97 -14.70 -1.92
C LYS A 124 -16.90 -15.20 -0.46
N PRO A 125 -17.84 -14.85 0.41
CA PRO A 125 -17.82 -15.35 1.79
C PRO A 125 -17.85 -16.88 1.78
N LYS A 126 -16.87 -17.51 2.45
CA LYS A 126 -16.98 -18.93 2.77
C LYS A 126 -18.24 -19.10 3.62
N LYS A 127 -19.22 -19.87 3.14
CA LYS A 127 -20.41 -20.23 3.92
C LYS A 127 -19.93 -20.75 5.27
N LYS A 128 -20.29 -20.06 6.37
CA LYS A 128 -20.08 -20.59 7.71
C LYS A 128 -20.83 -21.94 7.76
N LYS A 129 -20.10 -23.05 7.92
CA LYS A 129 -20.72 -24.31 8.34
C LYS A 129 -21.27 -24.03 9.75
N ARG A 130 -22.60 -23.95 9.86
CA ARG A 130 -23.30 -24.09 11.13
C ARG A 130 -23.12 -25.52 11.61
#